data_AF-A0AAV0WUW4-F1
#
_entry.id   AF-A0AAV0WUW4-F1
#
_cell.length_a   1.000
_cell.length_b   1.000
_cell.length_c   1.000
_cell.angle_alpha   90.00
_cell.angle_beta   90.00
_cell.angle_gamma   90.00
#
_symmetry.space_group_name_H-M   'P 1'
#
loop_
_entity.id
_entity.type
_entity.pdbx_description
1 polymer ?
#
loop_
_entity_poly.entity_id
_entity_poly.type
_entity_poly.pdbx_seq_one_letter_code
_entity_poly.pdbx_strand_id
1 'polypeptide(L)'
;MIKFKGRSSIKQYNPMKPIKRGYKIWSMADQKGYMLALKVYQGKEENVSSEFENYGLGERVVLELTKSVWNEYREIYFDNYFSYPKLLQKRHVERTLGCGTIRSNRKGLPNQMVLDKKMSRGD
;
A
#
# COMPACT_ATOMS: atom_id res chain seq x y z
N MET A 1 -13.38 -5.12 -2.48
CA MET A 1 -14.49 -4.20 -2.17
C MET A 1 -15.69 -5.06 -1.86
N ILE A 2 -16.29 -4.92 -0.68
CA ILE A 2 -17.49 -5.68 -0.32
C ILE A 2 -18.71 -4.84 -0.69
N LYS A 3 -19.59 -5.37 -1.54
CA LYS A 3 -20.78 -4.67 -2.02
C LYS A 3 -21.68 -4.29 -0.84
N PHE A 4 -21.95 -3.00 -0.70
CA PHE A 4 -22.90 -2.50 0.30
C PHE A 4 -23.60 -1.25 -0.23
N LYS A 5 -24.93 -1.24 -0.18
CA LYS A 5 -25.76 -0.15 -0.73
C LYS A 5 -26.42 0.73 0.35
N GLY A 6 -26.48 0.28 1.61
CA GLY A 6 -27.10 1.02 2.70
C GLY A 6 -26.36 2.31 3.10
N ARG A 7 -26.89 3.01 4.10
CA ARG A 7 -26.25 4.20 4.69
C ARG A 7 -25.17 3.73 5.68
N SER A 8 -23.93 4.19 5.47
CA SER A 8 -22.80 3.93 6.37
C SER A 8 -21.71 4.97 6.11
N SER A 9 -21.09 5.48 7.17
CA SER A 9 -20.02 6.49 7.12
C SER A 9 -18.74 5.96 6.49
N ILE A 10 -18.43 4.68 6.68
CA ILE A 10 -17.19 4.06 6.17
C ILE A 10 -17.29 3.56 4.73
N LYS A 11 -18.48 3.67 4.11
CA LYS A 11 -18.71 3.26 2.71
C LYS A 11 -17.87 4.10 1.76
N GLN A 12 -17.14 3.43 0.87
CA GLN A 12 -16.27 4.06 -0.11
C GLN A 12 -16.85 4.01 -1.51
N TYR A 13 -16.50 5.01 -2.32
CA TYR A 13 -16.72 5.01 -3.77
C TYR A 13 -15.38 4.85 -4.49
N ASN A 14 -15.27 3.85 -5.36
CA ASN A 14 -14.11 3.64 -6.23
C ASN A 14 -14.58 3.37 -7.67
N PRO A 15 -14.50 4.37 -8.58
CA PRO A 15 -15.12 4.30 -9.90
C PRO A 15 -14.52 3.22 -10.80
N MET A 16 -13.24 2.88 -10.61
CA MET A 16 -12.48 1.93 -11.44
C MET A 16 -12.61 0.47 -10.97
N LYS A 17 -13.48 0.16 -9.99
CA LYS A 17 -13.74 -1.21 -9.54
C LYS A 17 -15.11 -1.70 -10.02
N PRO A 18 -15.27 -3.02 -10.30
CA PRO A 18 -16.58 -3.59 -10.67
C PRO A 18 -17.67 -3.28 -9.65
N ILE A 19 -17.33 -3.44 -8.35
CA ILE A 19 -18.15 -2.97 -7.24
C ILE A 19 -17.71 -1.54 -6.91
N LYS A 20 -18.43 -0.55 -7.45
CA LYS A 20 -18.07 0.87 -7.29
C LYS A 20 -18.34 1.43 -5.89
N ARG A 21 -19.35 0.92 -5.18
CA ARG A 21 -19.75 1.39 -3.84
C ARG A 21 -19.81 0.24 -2.85
N GLY A 22 -19.13 0.38 -1.73
CA GLY A 22 -19.06 -0.68 -0.73
C GLY A 22 -18.04 -0.44 0.38
N TYR A 23 -17.76 -1.48 1.17
CA TYR A 23 -16.70 -1.45 2.17
C TYR A 23 -15.36 -1.79 1.54
N LYS A 24 -14.38 -0.93 1.81
CA LYS A 24 -13.01 -1.12 1.35
C LYS A 24 -12.24 -1.89 2.40
N ILE A 25 -11.53 -2.92 1.96
CA ILE A 25 -10.68 -3.77 2.78
C ILE A 25 -9.29 -3.76 2.15
N TRP A 26 -8.29 -3.54 2.99
CA TRP A 26 -6.89 -3.81 2.70
C TRP A 26 -6.58 -5.23 3.10
N SER A 27 -5.81 -5.96 2.30
CA SER A 27 -5.52 -7.37 2.55
C SER A 27 -4.09 -7.70 2.13
N MET A 28 -3.44 -8.56 2.91
CA MET A 28 -2.21 -9.25 2.56
C MET A 28 -2.55 -10.71 2.31
N ALA A 29 -2.06 -11.25 1.19
CA ALA A 29 -2.23 -12.65 0.83
C ALA A 29 -0.89 -13.22 0.36
N ASP A 30 -0.75 -14.54 0.42
CA ASP A 30 0.36 -15.22 -0.22
C ASP A 30 0.16 -15.33 -1.73
N GLN A 31 1.17 -15.87 -2.42
CA GLN A 31 1.15 -16.06 -3.87
C GLN A 31 0.07 -17.07 -4.34
N LYS A 32 -0.37 -17.98 -3.45
CA LYS A 32 -1.43 -18.96 -3.73
C LYS A 32 -2.84 -18.40 -3.48
N GLY A 33 -2.95 -17.18 -2.97
CA GLY A 33 -4.20 -16.50 -2.67
C GLY A 33 -4.73 -16.73 -1.26
N TYR A 34 -3.95 -17.36 -0.37
CA TYR A 34 -4.32 -17.49 1.04
C TYR A 34 -4.17 -16.14 1.74
N MET A 35 -5.26 -15.67 2.35
CA MET A 35 -5.30 -14.38 3.03
C MET A 35 -4.66 -14.47 4.42
N LEU A 36 -3.57 -13.74 4.62
CA LEU A 36 -2.79 -13.74 5.86
C LEU A 36 -3.26 -12.68 6.84
N ALA A 37 -3.66 -11.51 6.34
CA ALA A 37 -4.13 -10.39 7.15
C ALA A 37 -5.11 -9.51 6.38
N LEU A 38 -6.01 -8.84 7.09
CA LEU A 38 -6.92 -7.85 6.54
C LEU A 38 -7.13 -6.68 7.50
N LYS A 39 -7.44 -5.51 6.93
CA LYS A 39 -7.83 -4.30 7.68
C LYS A 39 -8.97 -3.59 6.96
N VAL A 40 -10.06 -3.32 7.67
CA VAL A 40 -11.19 -2.54 7.14
C VAL A 40 -10.79 -1.06 7.05
N TYR A 41 -10.99 -0.44 5.90
CA TYR A 41 -10.75 0.99 5.75
C TYR A 41 -11.98 1.77 6.23
N GLN A 42 -11.78 2.58 7.26
CA GLN A 42 -12.85 3.32 7.95
C GLN A 42 -12.91 4.81 7.57
N GLY A 43 -12.08 5.27 6.63
CA GLY A 43 -11.99 6.70 6.30
C GLY A 43 -10.92 7.41 7.13
N LYS A 44 -11.31 8.47 7.86
CA LYS A 44 -10.42 9.16 8.80
C LYS A 44 -10.29 8.31 10.06
N GLU A 45 -9.07 7.90 10.37
CA GLU A 45 -8.76 7.10 11.54
C GLU A 45 -8.35 8.05 12.68
N GLU A 46 -9.11 8.07 13.77
CA GLU A 46 -8.83 8.93 14.94
C GLU A 46 -7.74 8.34 15.84
N ASN A 47 -7.60 7.01 15.86
CA ASN A 47 -6.62 6.27 16.64
C ASN A 47 -5.54 5.70 15.73
N VAL A 48 -4.65 6.55 15.23
CA VAL A 48 -3.45 6.09 14.52
C VAL A 48 -2.47 5.54 15.55
N SER A 49 -1.97 4.32 15.36
CA SER A 49 -0.91 3.77 16.20
C SER A 49 0.28 4.71 16.26
N SER A 50 0.74 5.03 17.48
CA SER A 50 1.89 5.90 17.71
C SER A 50 3.17 5.37 17.05
N GLU A 51 3.24 4.07 16.85
CA GLU A 51 4.37 3.37 16.23
C GLU A 51 4.68 3.87 14.80
N PHE A 52 3.66 4.30 14.05
CA PHE A 52 3.82 4.70 12.64
C PHE A 52 3.28 6.10 12.31
N GLU A 53 3.19 6.99 13.30
CA GLU A 53 2.68 8.37 13.11
C GLU A 53 3.40 9.13 11.99
N ASN A 54 4.71 8.91 11.84
CA ASN A 54 5.56 9.55 10.84
C ASN A 54 5.41 8.99 9.41
N TYR A 55 4.43 8.11 9.18
CA TYR A 55 4.16 7.46 7.89
C TYR A 55 2.78 7.85 7.36
N GLY A 56 2.69 8.00 6.03
CA GLY A 56 1.41 8.23 5.35
C GLY A 56 0.50 7.01 5.41
N LEU A 57 -0.79 7.19 5.13
CA LEU A 57 -1.79 6.11 5.17
C LEU A 57 -1.37 4.84 4.41
N GLY A 58 -0.86 4.99 3.18
CA GLY A 58 -0.42 3.86 2.36
C GLY A 58 0.72 3.08 3.02
N GLU A 59 1.74 3.79 3.52
CA GLU A 59 2.87 3.18 4.21
C GLU A 59 2.40 2.46 5.49
N ARG A 60 1.59 3.13 6.34
CA ARG A 60 1.06 2.53 7.58
C ARG A 60 0.31 1.23 7.34
N VAL A 61 -0.54 1.19 6.31
CA VAL A 61 -1.28 -0.04 5.96
C VAL A 61 -0.32 -1.19 5.65
N VAL A 62 0.76 -0.94 4.92
CA VAL A 62 1.78 -1.98 4.65
C VAL A 62 2.49 -2.36 5.94
N LEU A 63 2.93 -1.39 6.75
CA LEU A 63 3.61 -1.66 8.01
C LEU A 63 2.76 -2.57 8.92
N GLU A 64 1.50 -2.23 9.12
CA GLU A 64 0.58 -2.98 9.98
C GLU A 64 0.27 -4.38 9.45
N LEU A 65 -0.12 -4.50 8.17
CA LEU A 65 -0.55 -5.79 7.60
C LEU A 65 0.58 -6.82 7.52
N THR A 66 1.83 -6.35 7.48
CA THR A 66 3.00 -7.21 7.25
C THR A 66 3.73 -7.54 8.55
N LYS A 67 3.34 -6.96 9.69
CA LYS A 67 4.06 -7.06 10.97
C LYS A 67 4.34 -8.49 11.42
N SER A 68 3.44 -9.42 11.12
CA SER A 68 3.59 -10.84 11.47
C SER A 68 4.65 -11.58 10.68
N VAL A 69 5.14 -11.03 9.56
CA VAL A 69 6.13 -11.66 8.68
C VAL A 69 7.44 -10.87 8.58
N TRP A 70 7.67 -9.93 9.51
CA TRP A 70 8.92 -9.19 9.57
C TRP A 70 10.07 -10.09 10.03
N ASN A 71 11.28 -9.77 9.57
CA ASN A 71 12.49 -10.53 9.86
C ASN A 71 12.57 -11.96 9.28
N GLU A 72 11.66 -12.31 8.38
CA GLU A 72 11.61 -13.62 7.73
C GLU A 72 12.20 -13.63 6.31
N TYR A 73 12.80 -12.52 5.85
CA TYR A 73 13.30 -12.37 4.46
C TYR A 73 12.25 -12.61 3.38
N ARG A 74 10.98 -12.35 3.69
CA ARG A 74 9.91 -12.41 2.70
C ARG A 74 9.93 -11.20 1.78
N GLU A 75 9.54 -11.43 0.54
CA GLU A 75 9.30 -10.39 -0.46
C GLU A 75 7.84 -10.00 -0.47
N ILE A 76 7.58 -8.71 -0.30
CA ILE A 76 6.23 -8.16 -0.24
C ILE A 76 6.00 -7.31 -1.49
N TYR A 77 4.99 -7.71 -2.26
CA TYR A 77 4.59 -7.05 -3.49
C TYR A 77 3.37 -6.17 -3.24
N PHE A 78 3.43 -4.90 -3.66
CA PHE A 78 2.33 -3.96 -3.51
C PHE A 78 2.21 -3.00 -4.69
N ASP A 79 1.04 -2.36 -4.82
CA ASP A 79 0.76 -1.44 -5.92
C ASP A 79 1.46 -0.07 -5.76
N ASN A 80 1.25 0.82 -6.74
CA ASN A 80 1.80 2.16 -6.68
C ASN A 80 1.24 3.07 -5.60
N TYR A 81 0.06 2.77 -5.05
CA TYR A 81 -0.56 3.54 -3.98
C TYR A 81 0.24 3.36 -2.68
N PHE A 82 0.74 2.15 -2.44
CA PHE A 82 1.52 1.79 -1.26
C PHE A 82 3.04 1.97 -1.41
N SER A 83 3.54 2.22 -2.62
CA SER A 83 4.98 2.32 -2.88
C SER A 83 5.55 3.69 -2.52
N TYR A 84 6.43 3.72 -1.51
CA TYR A 84 7.16 4.91 -1.04
C TYR A 84 8.65 4.57 -0.79
N PRO A 85 9.61 5.45 -1.14
CA PRO A 85 11.02 5.20 -0.90
C PRO A 85 11.37 4.98 0.58
N LYS A 86 10.77 5.77 1.47
CA LYS A 86 10.94 5.66 2.93
C LYS A 86 10.49 4.30 3.47
N LEU A 87 9.36 3.79 2.97
CA LEU A 87 8.86 2.45 3.30
C LEU A 87 9.86 1.36 2.89
N LEU A 88 10.39 1.43 1.66
CA LEU A 88 11.36 0.45 1.15
C LEU A 88 12.66 0.42 1.97
N GLN A 89 13.16 1.59 2.37
CA GLN A 89 14.33 1.69 3.25
C GLN A 89 14.06 1.05 4.61
N LYS A 90 12.91 1.35 5.25
CA LYS A 90 12.53 0.74 6.53
C LYS A 90 12.43 -0.79 6.43
N ARG A 91 11.79 -1.29 5.36
CA ARG A 91 11.65 -2.72 5.08
C ARG A 91 13.00 -3.44 4.99
N HIS A 92 13.94 -2.85 4.26
CA HIS A 92 15.28 -3.42 4.13
C HIS A 92 15.98 -3.60 5.48
N VAL A 93 15.85 -2.63 6.40
CA VAL A 93 16.42 -2.70 7.76
C VAL A 93 15.78 -3.85 8.58
N GLU A 94 14.49 -4.11 8.38
CA GLU A 94 13.72 -5.15 9.10
C GLU A 94 13.71 -6.50 8.36
N ARG A 95 14.74 -6.76 7.54
CA ARG A 95 14.95 -8.03 6.81
C ARG A 95 13.68 -8.52 6.11
N THR A 96 12.97 -7.58 5.49
CA THR A 96 11.74 -7.82 4.73
C THR A 96 11.88 -7.02 3.44
N LEU A 97 11.75 -7.65 2.28
CA LEU A 97 11.94 -6.95 1.01
C LEU A 97 10.60 -6.41 0.50
N GLY A 98 10.65 -5.26 -0.16
CA GLY A 98 9.46 -4.62 -0.75
C GLY A 98 9.67 -4.40 -2.25
N CYS A 99 8.66 -4.74 -3.05
CA CYS A 99 8.66 -4.52 -4.49
C CYS A 99 7.32 -3.92 -4.94
N GLY A 100 7.37 -2.94 -5.83
CA GLY A 100 6.18 -2.31 -6.37
C GLY A 100 6.51 -1.23 -7.38
N THR A 101 5.55 -0.93 -8.25
CA THR A 101 5.64 0.23 -9.16
C THR A 101 5.54 1.52 -8.34
N ILE A 102 6.30 2.57 -8.67
CA ILE A 102 6.21 3.86 -7.99
C ILE A 102 5.57 4.92 -8.89
N ARG A 103 4.82 5.86 -8.32
CA ARG A 103 4.30 7.02 -9.07
C ARG A 103 5.45 8.00 -9.31
N SER A 104 5.57 8.53 -10.53
CA SER A 104 6.63 9.47 -10.90
C SER A 104 6.66 10.74 -10.03
N ASN A 105 5.51 11.17 -9.52
CA ASN A 105 5.39 12.32 -8.62
C ASN A 105 5.49 11.98 -7.13
N ARG A 106 5.99 10.79 -6.77
CA ARG A 106 6.10 10.37 -5.37
C ARG A 106 7.21 11.15 -4.65
N LYS A 107 6.89 11.69 -3.47
CA LYS A 107 7.86 12.36 -2.60
C LYS A 107 9.02 11.41 -2.23
N GLY A 108 10.25 11.92 -2.29
CA GLY A 108 11.46 11.17 -1.96
C GLY A 108 12.14 10.51 -3.17
N LEU A 109 11.57 10.65 -4.37
CA LEU A 109 12.28 10.30 -5.59
C LEU A 109 13.32 11.37 -5.97
N PRO A 110 14.44 11.00 -6.61
CA PRO A 110 15.40 11.95 -7.16
C PRO A 110 14.74 12.90 -8.16
N ASN A 111 15.04 14.21 -8.06
CA ASN A 111 14.53 15.23 -8.98
C ASN A 111 15.09 15.07 -10.41
N GLN A 112 16.17 14.31 -10.57
CA GLN A 112 16.90 14.12 -11.82
C GLN A 112 16.56 12.80 -12.52
N MET A 113 15.40 12.19 -12.24
CA MET A 113 14.95 11.05 -13.03
C MET A 113 14.77 11.47 -14.49
N VAL A 114 15.40 10.72 -15.39
CA VAL A 114 15.26 10.94 -16.83
C VAL A 114 13.79 10.79 -17.18
N LEU A 115 13.23 11.78 -17.86
CA LEU A 115 11.84 11.70 -18.31
C LEU A 115 11.73 10.60 -19.37
N ASP A 116 10.71 9.76 -19.28
CA ASP A 116 10.45 8.66 -20.23
C ASP A 116 10.57 9.11 -21.70
N LYS A 117 10.09 10.32 -22.02
CA LYS A 117 10.15 10.91 -23.38
C LYS A 117 11.57 11.13 -23.93
N LYS A 118 12.59 11.09 -23.07
CA LYS A 118 14.01 11.27 -23.42
C LYS A 118 14.77 9.94 -23.48
N MET A 119 14.13 8.83 -23.11
CA MET A 119 14.73 7.50 -23.12
C MET A 119 14.40 6.77 -24.42
N SER A 120 15.34 5.96 -24.92
CA SER A 120 15.06 5.00 -25.98
C SER A 120 14.13 3.91 -25.44
N ARG A 121 13.25 3.39 -26.30
CA ARG A 121 12.37 2.30 -25.91
C ARG A 121 13.20 1.05 -25.61
N GLY A 122 13.15 0.58 -24.37
CA GLY A 122 13.84 -0.63 -23.92
C GLY A 122 15.14 -0.40 -23.14
N ASP A 123 15.56 0.87 -23.00
CA ASP A 123 16.62 1.29 -22.06
C ASP A 123 16.04 1.63 -20.68
#